data_AF-A0A369ICI4-F1
#
_entry.id   AF-A0A369ICI4-F1
#
_cell.length_a   1.000
_cell.length_b   1.000
_cell.length_c   1.000
_cell.angle_alpha   90.00
_cell.angle_beta   90.00
_cell.angle_gamma   90.00
#
_symmetry.space_group_name_H-M   'P 1'
#
loop_
_entity.id
_entity.type
_entity.pdbx_description
1 polymer ?
#
loop_
_entity_poly.entity_id
_entity_poly.type
_entity_poly.pdbx_seq_one_letter_code
_entity_poly.pdbx_strand_id
1 'polypeptide(L)'
;MRLTYFKLIATVFFWGTNFAAGKIAVQSLGPYSTAFMRFVIGALLLMAYLYKTNGKIPSLAPKQWGLVFISALMGVFLYNLFFFSGIQYMPTVRASLVIAFAPITITLGSWLFLGEQVSVIKWAGIALSIFGAAVVLARGDFSSLLSNTTWGLGELLIMGCVLSWTVYTLIGRVALKTIPALSLSSFSTLIGAVLLFIPALQHGLIERLEQSSWQALAAVVYMAMTATALGFIWYYEAVQKIGATKAAVVGNLTPVFAAIIAVTLLGEELTLTTIIGGVLVLAGVLLTTMK
;
A
#
# COMPACT_ATOMS: atom_id res chain seq x y z
N MET A 1 20.85 3.88 8.71
CA MET A 1 19.49 4.44 8.92
C MET A 1 19.05 5.38 7.80
N ARG A 2 19.86 6.36 7.35
CA ARG A 2 19.45 7.32 6.29
C ARG A 2 18.94 6.67 5.01
N LEU A 3 19.64 5.66 4.48
CA LEU A 3 19.22 4.95 3.26
C LEU A 3 17.86 4.22 3.40
N THR A 4 17.55 3.70 4.60
CA THR A 4 16.26 3.01 4.84
C THR A 4 15.09 3.99 4.77
N TYR A 5 15.22 5.16 5.39
CA TYR A 5 14.20 6.20 5.31
C TYR A 5 14.07 6.75 3.89
N PHE A 6 15.18 6.94 3.17
CA PHE A 6 15.14 7.36 1.77
C PHE A 6 14.35 6.37 0.90
N LYS A 7 14.69 5.07 0.97
CA LYS A 7 13.96 4.01 0.25
C LYS A 7 12.48 3.99 0.64
N LEU A 8 12.16 4.10 1.93
CA LEU A 8 10.78 4.08 2.41
C LEU A 8 9.97 5.29 1.95
N ILE A 9 10.55 6.50 2.00
CA ILE A 9 9.89 7.72 1.48
C ILE A 9 9.68 7.60 -0.02
N ALA A 10 10.65 7.07 -0.77
CA ALA A 10 10.50 6.81 -2.20
C ALA A 10 9.38 5.78 -2.48
N THR A 11 9.30 4.70 -1.70
CA THR A 11 8.18 3.74 -1.76
C THR A 11 6.84 4.43 -1.57
N VAL A 12 6.74 5.26 -0.53
CA VAL A 12 5.50 5.96 -0.18
C VAL A 12 5.11 7.01 -1.23
N PHE A 13 6.09 7.68 -1.83
CA PHE A 13 5.88 8.53 -3.01
C PHE A 13 5.30 7.72 -4.18
N PHE A 14 5.91 6.58 -4.53
CA PHE A 14 5.39 5.72 -5.58
C PHE A 14 3.99 5.20 -5.26
N TRP A 15 3.70 4.81 -4.03
CA TRP A 15 2.35 4.43 -3.62
C TRP A 15 1.35 5.56 -3.77
N GLY A 16 1.72 6.81 -3.47
CA GLY A 16 0.87 7.98 -3.68
C GLY A 16 0.51 8.16 -5.16
N THR A 17 1.51 8.10 -6.05
CA THR A 17 1.29 8.16 -7.51
C THR A 17 0.46 6.98 -8.04
N ASN A 18 0.51 5.83 -7.35
CA ASN A 18 -0.14 4.59 -7.78
C ASN A 18 -1.66 4.68 -7.72
N PHE A 19 -2.24 5.59 -6.94
CA PHE A 19 -3.69 5.81 -6.96
C PHE A 19 -4.16 6.37 -8.30
N ALA A 20 -3.44 7.34 -8.87
CA ALA A 20 -3.76 7.91 -10.17
C ALA A 20 -3.57 6.86 -11.29
N ALA A 21 -2.42 6.17 -11.30
CA ALA A 21 -2.17 5.09 -12.25
C ALA A 21 -3.20 3.94 -12.14
N GLY A 22 -3.60 3.60 -10.91
CA GLY A 22 -4.62 2.59 -10.64
C GLY A 22 -5.97 2.96 -11.24
N LYS A 23 -6.41 4.21 -11.13
CA LYS A 23 -7.66 4.66 -11.76
C LYS A 23 -7.61 4.57 -13.28
N ILE A 24 -6.52 5.02 -13.90
CA ILE A 24 -6.32 4.94 -15.36
C ILE A 24 -6.41 3.48 -15.82
N ALA A 25 -5.73 2.57 -15.13
CA ALA A 25 -5.73 1.15 -15.48
C ALA A 25 -7.12 0.51 -15.30
N VAL A 26 -7.79 0.75 -14.16
CA VAL A 26 -9.08 0.13 -13.83
C VAL A 26 -10.19 0.56 -14.79
N GLN A 27 -10.14 1.77 -15.35
CA GLN A 27 -11.16 2.24 -16.30
C GLN A 27 -11.24 1.36 -17.55
N SER A 28 -10.11 0.89 -18.09
CA SER A 28 -10.10 -0.03 -19.24
C SER A 28 -10.09 -1.50 -18.79
N LEU A 29 -9.16 -1.88 -17.90
CA LEU A 29 -8.89 -3.27 -17.55
C LEU A 29 -9.80 -3.81 -16.45
N GLY A 30 -10.58 -2.97 -15.76
CA GLY A 30 -11.32 -3.40 -14.58
C GLY A 30 -10.40 -3.73 -13.38
N PRO A 31 -10.97 -3.99 -12.21
CA PRO A 31 -10.21 -4.07 -10.95
C PRO A 31 -9.34 -5.33 -10.88
N TYR A 32 -9.91 -6.49 -11.23
CA TYR A 32 -9.24 -7.78 -11.11
C TYR A 32 -8.13 -7.98 -12.15
N SER A 33 -8.37 -7.62 -13.41
CA SER A 33 -7.35 -7.73 -14.45
C SER A 33 -6.21 -6.72 -14.24
N THR A 34 -6.52 -5.52 -13.76
CA THR A 34 -5.48 -4.54 -13.36
C THR A 34 -4.58 -5.12 -12.27
N ALA A 35 -5.17 -5.70 -11.22
CA ALA A 35 -4.42 -6.34 -10.15
C ALA A 35 -3.57 -7.50 -10.67
N PHE A 36 -4.18 -8.43 -11.43
CA PHE A 36 -3.49 -9.58 -11.98
C PHE A 36 -2.30 -9.18 -12.84
N MET A 37 -2.50 -8.31 -13.84
CA MET A 37 -1.43 -7.89 -14.76
C MET A 37 -0.29 -7.18 -14.02
N ARG A 38 -0.62 -6.28 -13.07
CA ARG A 38 0.37 -5.61 -12.23
C ARG A 38 1.23 -6.62 -11.47
N PHE A 39 0.61 -7.61 -10.83
CA PHE A 39 1.31 -8.57 -10.00
C PHE A 39 2.01 -9.67 -10.79
N VAL A 40 1.53 -10.05 -11.98
CA VAL A 40 2.25 -10.98 -12.85
C VAL A 40 3.54 -10.35 -13.35
N ILE A 41 3.50 -9.09 -13.81
CA ILE A 41 4.70 -8.36 -14.24
C ILE A 41 5.64 -8.14 -13.04
N GLY A 42 5.10 -7.71 -11.91
CA GLY A 42 5.87 -7.54 -10.67
C GLY A 42 6.53 -8.84 -10.21
N ALA A 43 5.84 -9.97 -10.28
CA ALA A 43 6.38 -11.29 -9.94
C ALA A 43 7.51 -11.69 -10.88
N LEU A 44 7.35 -11.50 -12.19
CA LEU A 44 8.42 -11.79 -13.16
C LEU A 44 9.67 -10.94 -12.88
N LEU A 45 9.51 -9.63 -12.65
CA LEU A 45 10.61 -8.74 -12.31
C LEU A 45 11.31 -9.14 -11.01
N LEU A 46 10.53 -9.44 -9.97
CA LEU A 46 11.05 -9.83 -8.65
C LEU A 46 11.72 -11.20 -8.67
N MET A 47 11.20 -12.16 -9.43
CA MET A 47 11.80 -13.49 -9.58
C MET A 47 13.08 -13.41 -10.41
N ALA A 48 13.11 -12.61 -11.48
CA ALA A 48 14.31 -12.34 -12.25
C ALA A 48 15.39 -11.66 -11.38
N TYR A 49 15.02 -10.66 -10.59
CA TYR A 49 15.94 -9.99 -9.67
C TYR A 49 16.43 -10.92 -8.56
N LEU A 50 15.57 -11.78 -8.00
CA LEU A 50 15.93 -12.81 -7.03
C LEU A 50 16.96 -13.78 -7.61
N TYR A 51 16.72 -14.29 -8.81
CA TYR A 51 17.63 -15.20 -9.50
C TYR A 51 18.98 -14.52 -9.80
N LYS A 52 18.96 -13.30 -10.37
CA LYS A 52 20.18 -12.55 -10.68
C LYS A 52 21.02 -12.24 -9.44
N THR A 53 20.38 -11.96 -8.31
CA THR A 53 21.08 -11.62 -7.05
C THR A 53 21.72 -12.84 -6.39
N ASN A 54 21.09 -14.02 -6.49
CA ASN A 54 21.54 -15.21 -5.76
C ASN A 54 22.18 -16.29 -6.66
N GLY A 55 22.15 -16.12 -7.98
CA GLY A 55 22.54 -17.13 -8.98
C GLY A 55 21.59 -18.33 -9.07
N LYS A 56 20.62 -18.44 -8.17
CA LYS A 56 19.59 -19.48 -8.11
C LYS A 56 18.35 -18.97 -7.37
N ILE A 57 17.21 -19.63 -7.55
CA ILE A 57 16.03 -19.40 -6.71
C ILE A 57 16.29 -20.09 -5.36
N PRO A 58 16.35 -19.37 -4.23
CA PRO A 58 16.58 -19.98 -2.93
C PRO A 58 15.42 -20.92 -2.55
N SER A 59 15.74 -22.07 -1.95
CA SER A 59 14.71 -22.92 -1.34
C SER A 59 14.29 -22.36 0.01
N LEU A 60 13.01 -22.53 0.34
CA LEU A 60 12.45 -22.22 1.65
C LEU A 60 12.08 -23.52 2.39
N ALA A 61 12.24 -23.51 3.70
CA ALA A 61 11.79 -24.63 4.54
C ALA A 61 10.25 -24.77 4.47
N PRO A 62 9.68 -25.98 4.63
CA PRO A 62 8.23 -26.18 4.58
C PRO A 62 7.42 -25.24 5.50
N LYS A 63 7.94 -24.98 6.70
CA LYS A 63 7.31 -24.07 7.67
C LYS A 63 7.30 -22.60 7.22
N GLN A 64 8.24 -22.19 6.37
CA GLN A 64 8.33 -20.82 5.85
C GLN A 64 7.28 -20.53 4.79
N TRP A 65 6.85 -21.56 4.04
CA TRP A 65 5.80 -21.41 3.02
C TRP A 65 4.46 -20.95 3.59
N GLY A 66 4.12 -21.32 4.83
CA GLY A 66 2.93 -20.80 5.50
C GLY A 66 2.97 -19.27 5.65
N LEU A 67 4.11 -18.72 6.05
CA LEU A 67 4.30 -17.26 6.18
C LEU A 67 4.28 -16.55 4.84
N VAL A 68 4.88 -17.17 3.81
CA VAL A 68 4.84 -16.65 2.43
C VAL A 68 3.41 -16.66 1.91
N PHE A 69 2.66 -17.74 2.11
CA PHE A 69 1.28 -17.87 1.65
C PHE A 69 0.37 -16.84 2.32
N ILE A 70 0.47 -16.68 3.65
CA ILE A 70 -0.32 -15.65 4.36
C ILE A 70 0.07 -14.25 3.86
N SER A 71 1.36 -13.99 3.60
CA SER A 71 1.82 -12.73 3.02
C SER A 71 1.25 -12.50 1.62
N ALA A 72 1.19 -13.54 0.78
CA ALA A 72 0.60 -13.48 -0.55
C ALA A 72 -0.91 -13.22 -0.49
N LEU A 73 -1.61 -13.96 0.38
CA LEU A 73 -3.05 -13.85 0.56
C LEU A 73 -3.43 -12.45 1.05
N MET A 74 -2.72 -11.93 2.04
CA MET A 74 -3.09 -10.67 2.70
C MET A 74 -2.54 -9.44 1.97
N GLY A 75 -1.25 -9.44 1.60
CA GLY A 75 -0.59 -8.26 1.01
C GLY A 75 -0.74 -8.14 -0.50
N VAL A 76 -1.14 -9.21 -1.18
CA VAL A 76 -1.33 -9.21 -2.64
C VAL A 76 -2.77 -9.49 -2.98
N PHE A 77 -3.30 -10.67 -2.68
CA PHE A 77 -4.62 -11.06 -3.15
C PHE A 77 -5.74 -10.21 -2.52
N LEU A 78 -6.01 -10.37 -1.22
CA LEU A 78 -7.09 -9.68 -0.53
C LEU A 78 -6.92 -8.16 -0.55
N TYR A 79 -5.70 -7.67 -0.31
CA TYR A 79 -5.41 -6.23 -0.42
C TYR A 79 -5.89 -5.66 -1.76
N ASN A 80 -5.55 -6.29 -2.88
CA ASN A 80 -5.88 -5.74 -4.20
C ASN A 80 -7.35 -5.96 -4.57
N LEU A 81 -7.96 -7.08 -4.16
CA LEU A 81 -9.41 -7.30 -4.31
C LEU A 81 -10.20 -6.17 -3.63
N PHE A 82 -9.82 -5.84 -2.40
CA PHE A 82 -10.44 -4.78 -1.62
C PHE A 82 -10.11 -3.39 -2.16
N PHE A 83 -8.83 -3.12 -2.47
CA PHE A 83 -8.39 -1.82 -2.95
C PHE A 83 -9.04 -1.45 -4.28
N PHE A 84 -8.88 -2.29 -5.31
CA PHE A 84 -9.36 -1.95 -6.64
C PHE A 84 -10.88 -1.96 -6.76
N SER A 85 -11.58 -2.79 -5.97
CA SER A 85 -13.04 -2.71 -5.87
C SER A 85 -13.46 -1.45 -5.12
N GLY A 86 -12.81 -1.12 -4.00
CA GLY A 86 -13.16 0.02 -3.14
C GLY A 86 -12.97 1.38 -3.81
N ILE A 87 -11.88 1.58 -4.56
CA ILE A 87 -11.56 2.87 -5.20
C ILE A 87 -12.54 3.26 -6.33
N GLN A 88 -13.42 2.35 -6.76
CA GLN A 88 -14.45 2.63 -7.76
C GLN A 88 -15.66 3.36 -7.15
N TYR A 89 -15.91 3.16 -5.86
CA TYR A 89 -17.07 3.72 -5.16
C TYR A 89 -16.81 5.10 -4.54
N MET A 90 -15.57 5.60 -4.60
CA MET A 90 -15.21 6.85 -3.95
C MET A 90 -14.09 7.62 -4.67
N PRO A 91 -13.96 8.94 -4.42
CA PRO A 91 -12.82 9.71 -4.88
C PRO A 91 -11.48 9.15 -4.36
N THR A 92 -10.40 9.33 -5.14
CA THR A 92 -9.03 8.87 -4.80
C THR A 92 -8.59 9.36 -3.42
N VAL A 93 -8.86 10.64 -3.23
CA VAL A 93 -8.59 11.46 -2.07
C VAL A 93 -9.28 10.86 -0.83
N ARG A 94 -10.56 10.45 -0.92
CA ARG A 94 -11.31 9.76 0.15
C ARG A 94 -10.78 8.34 0.42
N ALA A 95 -10.40 7.58 -0.59
CA ALA A 95 -9.79 6.25 -0.37
C ALA A 95 -8.46 6.33 0.39
N SER A 96 -7.65 7.36 0.09
CA SER A 96 -6.40 7.59 0.80
C SER A 96 -6.58 7.92 2.28
N LEU A 97 -7.70 8.56 2.69
CA LEU A 97 -8.04 8.78 4.11
C LEU A 97 -8.19 7.46 4.86
N VAL A 98 -8.99 6.55 4.29
CA VAL A 98 -9.27 5.28 4.94
C VAL A 98 -7.97 4.48 5.09
N ILE A 99 -7.07 4.57 4.11
CA ILE A 99 -5.73 3.96 4.20
C ILE A 99 -4.84 4.59 5.28
N ALA A 100 -5.01 5.87 5.61
CA ALA A 100 -4.27 6.54 6.68
C ALA A 100 -4.58 5.98 8.09
N PHE A 101 -5.58 5.09 8.22
CA PHE A 101 -5.81 4.31 9.45
C PHE A 101 -4.83 3.13 9.62
N ALA A 102 -4.10 2.74 8.58
CA ALA A 102 -3.16 1.62 8.63
C ALA A 102 -2.11 1.71 9.75
N PRO A 103 -1.55 2.88 10.09
CA PRO A 103 -0.60 2.96 11.20
C PRO A 103 -1.25 2.68 12.55
N ILE A 104 -2.53 2.98 12.74
CA ILE A 104 -3.26 2.63 13.97
C ILE A 104 -3.34 1.12 14.09
N THR A 105 -3.86 0.46 13.06
CA THR A 105 -4.09 -0.99 13.08
C THR A 105 -2.76 -1.76 13.14
N ILE A 106 -1.72 -1.30 12.45
CA ILE A 106 -0.37 -1.87 12.52
C ILE A 106 0.24 -1.66 13.91
N THR A 107 0.10 -0.47 14.50
CA THR A 107 0.65 -0.19 15.84
C THR A 107 -0.06 -1.02 16.90
N LEU A 108 -1.40 -1.07 16.87
CA LEU A 108 -2.21 -1.91 17.76
C LEU A 108 -1.83 -3.39 17.61
N GLY A 109 -1.74 -3.89 16.39
CA GLY A 109 -1.37 -5.27 16.13
C GLY A 109 0.08 -5.57 16.52
N SER A 110 1.01 -4.62 16.36
CA SER A 110 2.40 -4.78 16.81
C SER A 110 2.49 -4.83 18.33
N TRP A 111 1.71 -4.01 19.03
CA TRP A 111 1.60 -4.05 20.49
C TRP A 111 0.99 -5.38 20.97
N LEU A 112 -0.14 -5.79 20.38
CA LEU A 112 -0.90 -6.97 20.80
C LEU A 112 -0.21 -8.30 20.45
N PHE A 113 0.33 -8.43 19.24
CA PHE A 113 0.83 -9.72 18.72
C PHE A 113 2.36 -9.83 18.69
N LEU A 114 3.08 -8.70 18.63
CA LEU A 114 4.55 -8.69 18.58
C LEU A 114 5.19 -8.23 19.89
N GLY A 115 4.38 -7.80 20.87
CA GLY A 115 4.85 -7.30 22.16
C GLY A 115 5.64 -5.99 22.06
N GLU A 116 5.47 -5.21 20.97
CA GLU A 116 6.14 -3.91 20.82
C GLU A 116 5.57 -2.91 21.83
N GLN A 117 6.42 -2.35 22.70
CA GLN A 117 5.98 -1.25 23.57
C GLN A 117 5.86 0.06 22.78
N VAL A 118 4.68 0.66 22.85
CA VAL A 118 4.32 1.90 22.16
C VAL A 118 4.24 3.03 23.19
N SER A 119 5.15 3.99 23.11
CA SER A 119 5.15 5.15 24.01
C SER A 119 3.97 6.07 23.71
N VAL A 120 3.56 6.87 24.70
CA VAL A 120 2.52 7.90 24.55
C VAL A 120 2.85 8.88 23.42
N ILE A 121 4.13 9.20 23.23
CA ILE A 121 4.60 10.07 22.13
C ILE A 121 4.29 9.47 20.76
N LYS A 122 4.45 8.14 20.60
CA LYS A 122 4.08 7.46 19.35
C LYS A 122 2.58 7.51 19.10
N TRP A 123 1.77 7.31 20.13
CA TRP A 123 0.31 7.47 20.03
C TRP A 123 -0.10 8.88 19.64
N ALA A 124 0.53 9.89 20.24
CA ALA A 124 0.30 11.29 19.87
C ALA A 124 0.72 11.58 18.42
N GLY A 125 1.87 11.05 17.96
CA GLY A 125 2.31 11.22 16.57
C GLY A 125 1.41 10.51 15.56
N ILE A 126 0.86 9.33 15.90
CA ILE A 126 -0.15 8.64 15.09
C ILE A 126 -1.41 9.49 15.00
N ALA A 127 -1.95 9.94 16.14
CA ALA A 127 -3.15 10.78 16.18
C ALA A 127 -2.97 12.07 15.36
N LEU A 128 -1.82 12.74 15.49
CA LEU A 128 -1.48 13.94 14.74
C LEU A 128 -1.39 13.67 13.23
N SER A 129 -0.83 12.52 12.83
CA SER A 129 -0.72 12.15 11.42
C SER A 129 -2.08 11.89 10.79
N ILE A 130 -2.98 11.19 11.50
CA ILE A 130 -4.35 10.94 11.03
C ILE A 130 -5.13 12.25 10.95
N PHE A 131 -4.99 13.10 11.96
CA PHE A 131 -5.62 14.41 11.96
C PHE A 131 -5.14 15.27 10.78
N GLY A 132 -3.84 15.26 10.49
CA GLY A 132 -3.28 15.92 9.31
C GLY A 132 -3.87 15.38 8.00
N ALA A 133 -3.97 14.06 7.85
CA ALA A 133 -4.63 13.46 6.70
C ALA A 133 -6.10 13.92 6.60
N ALA A 134 -6.86 13.89 7.71
CA ALA A 134 -8.23 14.39 7.78
C ALA A 134 -8.36 15.85 7.33
N VAL A 135 -7.43 16.73 7.75
CA VAL A 135 -7.40 18.15 7.36
C VAL A 135 -7.19 18.32 5.86
N VAL A 136 -6.24 17.61 5.24
CA VAL A 136 -6.02 17.65 3.76
C VAL A 136 -7.32 17.39 3.01
N LEU A 137 -8.18 16.56 3.61
CA LEU A 137 -9.26 15.89 2.94
C LEU A 137 -10.62 16.56 3.22
N ALA A 138 -10.76 17.24 4.35
CA ALA A 138 -11.89 18.12 4.65
C ALA A 138 -12.01 19.30 3.68
N ARG A 139 -10.92 19.70 3.01
CA ARG A 139 -10.87 20.89 2.12
C ARG A 139 -11.44 22.18 2.75
N GLY A 140 -11.41 22.29 4.07
CA GLY A 140 -11.94 23.42 4.83
C GLY A 140 -13.38 23.25 5.32
N ASP A 141 -14.07 22.22 4.86
CA ASP A 141 -15.41 21.85 5.31
C ASP A 141 -15.41 20.49 6.02
N PHE A 142 -15.19 20.51 7.34
CA PHE A 142 -15.30 19.31 8.16
C PHE A 142 -16.73 18.78 8.24
N SER A 143 -17.74 19.61 7.95
CA SER A 143 -19.12 19.15 7.88
C SER A 143 -19.29 18.21 6.69
N SER A 144 -18.59 18.40 5.56
CA SER A 144 -18.59 17.47 4.41
C SER A 144 -18.07 16.06 4.73
N LEU A 145 -17.19 15.92 5.73
CA LEU A 145 -16.76 14.61 6.24
C LEU A 145 -17.85 13.89 7.04
N LEU A 146 -18.81 14.65 7.56
CA LEU A 146 -19.93 14.17 8.40
C LEU A 146 -21.27 14.17 7.66
N SER A 147 -21.43 14.98 6.60
CA SER A 147 -22.71 15.34 5.99
C SER A 147 -23.07 14.58 4.71
N ASN A 148 -22.29 13.57 4.32
CA ASN A 148 -22.70 12.57 3.34
C ASN A 148 -22.70 11.16 3.95
N THR A 149 -23.77 10.92 4.70
CA THR A 149 -24.47 9.67 5.02
C THR A 149 -23.77 8.35 4.70
N THR A 150 -23.55 7.57 5.76
CA THR A 150 -23.19 6.13 5.82
C THR A 150 -21.82 5.71 5.30
N TRP A 151 -21.09 4.95 6.12
CA TRP A 151 -20.00 4.10 5.65
C TRP A 151 -20.57 3.20 4.54
N GLY A 152 -20.16 3.46 3.30
CA GLY A 152 -20.60 2.71 2.14
C GLY A 152 -19.78 1.45 1.95
N LEU A 153 -20.14 0.68 0.93
CA LEU A 153 -19.38 -0.50 0.52
C LEU A 153 -17.92 -0.14 0.23
N GLY A 154 -17.66 1.02 -0.37
CA GLY A 154 -16.31 1.50 -0.65
C GLY A 154 -15.43 1.60 0.60
N GLU A 155 -15.91 2.24 1.67
CA GLU A 155 -15.15 2.43 2.92
C GLU A 155 -14.87 1.10 3.60
N LEU A 156 -15.86 0.20 3.61
CA LEU A 156 -15.70 -1.15 4.16
C LEU A 156 -14.65 -1.94 3.38
N LEU A 157 -14.66 -1.86 2.05
CA LEU A 157 -13.65 -2.48 1.20
C LEU A 157 -12.26 -1.89 1.49
N ILE A 158 -12.10 -0.57 1.50
CA ILE A 158 -10.78 0.04 1.78
C ILE A 158 -10.31 -0.26 3.22
N MET A 159 -11.23 -0.37 4.19
CA MET A 159 -10.87 -0.85 5.54
C MET A 159 -10.42 -2.31 5.53
N GLY A 160 -11.05 -3.17 4.72
CA GLY A 160 -10.57 -4.53 4.46
C GLY A 160 -9.15 -4.54 3.87
N CYS A 161 -8.83 -3.59 2.99
CA CYS A 161 -7.47 -3.37 2.49
C CYS A 161 -6.50 -2.98 3.62
N VAL A 162 -6.88 -2.05 4.51
CA VAL A 162 -6.08 -1.64 5.68
C VAL A 162 -5.78 -2.81 6.62
N LEU A 163 -6.78 -3.62 6.94
CA LEU A 163 -6.63 -4.79 7.80
C LEU A 163 -5.77 -5.86 7.12
N SER A 164 -5.97 -6.09 5.82
CA SER A 164 -5.14 -7.02 5.03
C SER A 164 -3.67 -6.56 5.01
N TRP A 165 -3.42 -5.28 4.80
CA TRP A 165 -2.09 -4.68 4.85
C TRP A 165 -1.45 -4.77 6.24
N THR A 166 -2.28 -4.66 7.29
CA THR A 166 -1.85 -4.81 8.68
C THR A 166 -1.33 -6.22 8.93
N VAL A 167 -2.12 -7.24 8.58
CA VAL A 167 -1.70 -8.64 8.72
C VAL A 167 -0.45 -8.92 7.91
N TYR A 168 -0.39 -8.45 6.66
CA TYR A 168 0.80 -8.55 5.81
C TYR A 168 2.05 -7.96 6.48
N THR A 169 1.94 -6.78 7.07
CA THR A 169 3.08 -6.11 7.73
C THR A 169 3.54 -6.87 8.97
N LEU A 170 2.61 -7.35 9.81
CA LEU A 170 2.93 -8.09 11.03
C LEU A 170 3.51 -9.47 10.74
N ILE A 171 2.90 -10.22 9.81
CA ILE A 171 3.43 -11.51 9.35
C ILE A 171 4.77 -11.33 8.66
N GLY A 172 4.92 -10.28 7.84
CA GLY A 172 6.19 -9.88 7.26
C GLY A 172 7.26 -9.66 8.34
N ARG A 173 6.95 -8.91 9.40
CA ARG A 173 7.87 -8.68 10.52
C ARG A 173 8.35 -9.99 11.18
N VAL A 174 7.49 -11.00 11.29
CA VAL A 174 7.85 -12.34 11.80
C VAL A 174 8.66 -13.13 10.77
N ALA A 175 8.21 -13.17 9.52
CA ALA A 175 8.83 -13.89 8.42
C ALA A 175 10.26 -13.41 8.12
N LEU A 176 10.48 -12.10 8.18
CA LEU A 176 11.77 -11.43 7.95
C LEU A 176 12.86 -11.79 8.97
N LYS A 177 12.53 -12.54 10.05
CA LYS A 177 13.51 -13.14 10.95
C LYS A 177 14.24 -14.34 10.33
N THR A 178 13.61 -15.02 9.37
CA THR A 178 14.16 -16.26 8.76
C THR A 178 14.18 -16.26 7.24
N ILE A 179 13.44 -15.34 6.59
CA ILE A 179 13.32 -15.22 5.15
C ILE A 179 13.85 -13.84 4.73
N PRO A 180 14.81 -13.75 3.79
CA PRO A 180 15.25 -12.46 3.26
C PRO A 180 14.10 -11.68 2.63
N ALA A 181 14.11 -10.34 2.75
CA ALA A 181 13.06 -9.47 2.22
C ALA A 181 12.78 -9.71 0.74
N LEU A 182 13.85 -9.83 -0.08
CA LEU A 182 13.73 -10.14 -1.50
C LEU A 182 12.99 -11.46 -1.75
N SER A 183 13.39 -12.55 -1.09
CA SER A 183 12.71 -13.85 -1.24
C SER A 183 11.25 -13.78 -0.81
N LEU A 184 10.97 -13.16 0.34
CA LEU A 184 9.60 -13.04 0.85
C LEU A 184 8.72 -12.23 -0.11
N SER A 185 9.20 -11.08 -0.60
CA SER A 185 8.50 -10.27 -1.60
C SER A 185 8.31 -11.02 -2.90
N SER A 186 9.33 -11.69 -3.44
CA SER A 186 9.25 -12.40 -4.73
C SER A 186 8.24 -13.55 -4.68
N PHE A 187 8.34 -14.44 -3.68
CA PHE A 187 7.43 -15.58 -3.58
C PHE A 187 5.99 -15.16 -3.23
N SER A 188 5.81 -14.17 -2.35
CA SER A 188 4.47 -13.69 -2.02
C SER A 188 3.80 -12.99 -3.20
N THR A 189 4.55 -12.21 -3.99
CA THR A 189 4.07 -11.58 -5.22
C THR A 189 3.69 -12.64 -6.27
N LEU A 190 4.52 -13.67 -6.43
CA LEU A 190 4.24 -14.77 -7.36
C LEU A 190 2.96 -15.54 -6.98
N ILE A 191 2.86 -16.00 -5.74
CA ILE A 191 1.67 -16.72 -5.27
C ILE A 191 0.44 -15.81 -5.34
N GLY A 192 0.57 -14.54 -4.97
CA GLY A 192 -0.51 -13.57 -5.06
C GLY A 192 -0.99 -13.35 -6.49
N ALA A 193 -0.09 -13.28 -7.47
CA ALA A 193 -0.44 -13.20 -8.89
C ALA A 193 -1.22 -14.44 -9.35
N VAL A 194 -0.82 -15.64 -8.91
CA VAL A 194 -1.56 -16.88 -9.19
C VAL A 194 -2.96 -16.85 -8.58
N LEU A 195 -3.10 -16.38 -7.33
CA LEU A 195 -4.42 -16.25 -6.69
C LEU A 195 -5.31 -15.24 -7.42
N LEU A 196 -4.74 -14.14 -7.91
CA LEU A 196 -5.44 -13.10 -8.67
C LEU A 196 -5.87 -13.56 -10.07
N PHE A 197 -5.31 -14.66 -10.59
CA PHE A 197 -5.64 -15.15 -11.93
C PHE A 197 -7.11 -15.58 -12.05
N ILE A 198 -7.63 -16.29 -11.05
CA ILE A 198 -9.01 -16.80 -11.05
C ILE A 198 -10.04 -15.65 -11.15
N PRO A 199 -10.05 -14.64 -10.25
CA PRO A 199 -11.02 -13.56 -10.34
C PRO A 199 -10.81 -12.71 -11.60
N ALA A 200 -9.57 -12.58 -12.11
CA ALA A 200 -9.33 -11.88 -13.37
C ALA A 200 -9.98 -12.60 -14.56
N LEU A 201 -9.80 -13.93 -14.68
CA LEU A 201 -10.46 -14.73 -15.71
C LEU A 201 -11.99 -14.64 -15.63
N GLN A 202 -12.54 -14.76 -14.42
CA GLN A 202 -13.99 -14.70 -14.20
C GLN A 202 -14.62 -13.35 -14.58
N HIS A 203 -13.83 -12.28 -14.62
CA HIS A 203 -14.28 -10.91 -14.94
C HIS A 203 -13.79 -10.43 -16.31
N GLY A 204 -13.50 -11.36 -17.24
CA GLY A 204 -13.24 -11.06 -18.63
C GLY A 204 -11.81 -10.59 -18.91
N LEU A 205 -10.79 -11.18 -18.26
CA LEU A 205 -9.38 -10.83 -18.49
C LEU A 205 -9.00 -10.72 -19.97
N ILE A 206 -9.38 -11.70 -20.79
CA ILE A 206 -8.99 -11.78 -22.21
C ILE A 206 -9.60 -10.61 -22.98
N GLU A 207 -10.93 -10.45 -22.91
CA GLU A 207 -11.66 -9.36 -23.59
C GLU A 207 -11.15 -7.97 -23.16
N ARG A 208 -10.93 -7.78 -21.85
CA ARG A 208 -10.46 -6.51 -21.32
C ARG A 208 -9.04 -6.18 -21.76
N LEU A 209 -8.18 -7.18 -21.96
CA LEU A 209 -6.83 -6.97 -22.49
C LEU A 209 -6.88 -6.55 -23.96
N GLU A 210 -7.71 -7.20 -24.77
CA GLU A 210 -7.89 -6.87 -26.18
C GLU A 210 -8.42 -5.44 -26.39
N GLN A 211 -9.33 -5.01 -25.52
CA GLN A 211 -9.93 -3.67 -25.55
C GLN A 211 -9.14 -2.61 -24.75
N SER A 212 -8.01 -3.00 -24.14
CA SER A 212 -7.28 -2.09 -23.24
C SER A 212 -6.59 -0.96 -24.00
N SER A 213 -6.62 0.23 -23.41
CA SER A 213 -5.86 1.37 -23.91
C SER A 213 -4.36 1.20 -23.62
N TRP A 214 -3.50 1.76 -24.47
CA TRP A 214 -2.05 1.74 -24.22
C TRP A 214 -1.70 2.47 -22.91
N GLN A 215 -2.47 3.49 -22.52
CA GLN A 215 -2.32 4.22 -21.27
C GLN A 215 -2.58 3.31 -20.06
N ALA A 216 -3.60 2.44 -20.12
CA ALA A 216 -3.87 1.47 -19.07
C ALA A 216 -2.72 0.46 -18.93
N LEU A 217 -2.18 -0.04 -20.05
CA LEU A 217 -1.03 -0.95 -20.02
C LEU A 217 0.24 -0.27 -19.49
N ALA A 218 0.52 0.96 -19.91
CA ALA A 218 1.64 1.74 -19.40
C ALA A 218 1.51 2.02 -17.89
N ALA A 219 0.30 2.34 -17.42
CA ALA A 219 0.01 2.50 -16.01
C ALA A 219 0.27 1.21 -15.23
N VAL A 220 -0.17 0.05 -15.74
CA VAL A 220 0.09 -1.26 -15.12
C VAL A 220 1.58 -1.55 -15.00
N VAL A 221 2.36 -1.33 -16.08
CA VAL A 221 3.82 -1.53 -16.06
C VAL A 221 4.48 -0.60 -15.03
N TYR A 222 4.08 0.67 -15.00
CA TYR A 222 4.56 1.63 -14.02
C TYR A 222 4.30 1.15 -12.58
N MET A 223 3.07 0.73 -12.27
CA MET A 223 2.69 0.22 -10.95
C MET A 223 3.46 -1.06 -10.59
N ALA A 224 3.68 -1.95 -11.55
CA ALA A 224 4.41 -3.19 -11.36
C ALA A 224 5.88 -2.96 -11.01
N MET A 225 6.54 -2.00 -11.67
CA MET A 225 7.93 -1.66 -11.41
C MET A 225 8.11 -0.90 -10.10
N THR A 226 7.33 0.15 -9.89
CA THR A 226 7.56 1.11 -8.80
C THR A 226 6.92 0.65 -7.50
N ALA A 227 5.58 0.53 -7.46
CA ALA A 227 4.85 0.22 -6.25
C ALA A 227 4.96 -1.25 -5.83
N THR A 228 5.08 -2.18 -6.80
CA THR A 228 5.22 -3.62 -6.53
C THR A 228 6.68 -4.03 -6.39
N ALA A 229 7.48 -4.05 -7.46
CA ALA A 229 8.83 -4.61 -7.40
C ALA A 229 9.75 -3.84 -6.44
N LEU A 230 9.92 -2.53 -6.63
CA LEU A 230 10.73 -1.71 -5.71
C LEU A 230 10.04 -1.54 -4.36
N GLY A 231 8.77 -1.18 -4.38
CA GLY A 231 8.00 -0.83 -3.18
C GLY A 231 7.93 -1.95 -2.15
N PHE A 232 7.65 -3.19 -2.55
CA PHE A 232 7.51 -4.30 -1.61
C PHE A 232 8.84 -4.68 -0.97
N ILE A 233 9.93 -4.74 -1.76
CA ILE A 233 11.27 -5.02 -1.22
C ILE A 233 11.66 -3.94 -0.22
N TRP A 234 11.56 -2.67 -0.62
CA TRP A 234 12.00 -1.54 0.21
C TRP A 234 11.16 -1.37 1.47
N TYR A 235 9.86 -1.62 1.39
CA TYR A 235 8.99 -1.63 2.56
C TYR A 235 9.39 -2.74 3.53
N TYR A 236 9.59 -3.97 3.06
CA TYR A 236 10.04 -5.05 3.92
C TYR A 236 11.45 -4.85 4.49
N GLU A 237 12.39 -4.30 3.73
CA GLU A 237 13.67 -3.87 4.27
C GLU A 237 13.52 -2.83 5.40
N ALA A 238 12.58 -1.90 5.25
CA ALA A 238 12.27 -0.93 6.30
C ALA A 238 11.62 -1.58 7.52
N VAL A 239 10.59 -2.41 7.33
CA VAL A 239 9.95 -3.17 8.42
C VAL A 239 10.98 -4.02 9.17
N GLN A 240 11.94 -4.64 8.47
CA GLN A 240 13.02 -5.42 9.09
C GLN A 240 13.95 -4.54 9.93
N LYS A 241 14.34 -3.36 9.43
CA LYS A 241 15.36 -2.50 10.06
C LYS A 241 14.82 -1.57 11.14
N ILE A 242 13.65 -0.98 10.95
CA ILE A 242 13.09 0.06 11.84
C ILE A 242 11.79 -0.37 12.56
N GLY A 243 11.26 -1.55 12.23
CA GLY A 243 10.03 -2.09 12.83
C GLY A 243 8.76 -1.72 12.06
N ALA A 244 7.68 -2.46 12.31
CA ALA A 244 6.40 -2.33 11.62
C ALA A 244 5.73 -0.98 11.91
N THR A 245 5.66 -0.60 13.20
CA THR A 245 5.08 0.66 13.66
C THR A 245 5.68 1.89 12.97
N LYS A 246 7.02 2.02 12.97
CA LYS A 246 7.68 3.18 12.35
C LYS A 246 7.53 3.21 10.84
N ALA A 247 7.62 2.05 10.19
CA ALA A 247 7.43 1.96 8.74
C ALA A 247 6.01 2.37 8.33
N ALA A 248 5.01 1.94 9.09
CA ALA A 248 3.61 2.30 8.85
C ALA A 248 3.37 3.81 8.99
N VAL A 249 3.91 4.44 10.04
CA VAL A 249 3.72 5.88 10.24
C VAL A 249 4.30 6.70 9.09
N VAL A 250 5.50 6.38 8.59
CA VAL A 250 6.05 7.03 7.39
C VAL A 250 5.13 6.81 6.17
N GLY A 251 4.42 5.69 6.14
CA GLY A 251 3.36 5.40 5.18
C GLY A 251 2.23 6.43 5.12
N ASN A 252 1.97 7.21 6.18
CA ASN A 252 1.00 8.31 6.15
C ASN A 252 1.41 9.49 5.26
N LEU A 253 2.65 9.51 4.75
CA LEU A 253 3.01 10.43 3.66
C LEU A 253 2.34 10.05 2.33
N THR A 254 1.77 8.84 2.20
CA THR A 254 1.10 8.37 0.96
C THR A 254 -0.06 9.29 0.57
N PRO A 255 -1.05 9.60 1.44
CA PRO A 255 -2.09 10.60 1.17
C PRO A 255 -1.55 11.97 0.74
N VAL A 256 -0.46 12.44 1.36
CA VAL A 256 0.14 13.74 1.04
C VAL A 256 0.68 13.74 -0.40
N PHE A 257 1.43 12.70 -0.77
CA PHE A 257 1.91 12.56 -2.15
C PHE A 257 0.77 12.33 -3.14
N ALA A 258 -0.25 11.54 -2.77
CA ALA A 258 -1.42 11.34 -3.62
C ALA A 258 -2.16 12.66 -3.89
N ALA A 259 -2.34 13.50 -2.88
CA ALA A 259 -2.96 14.82 -3.02
C ALA A 259 -2.12 15.76 -3.92
N ILE A 260 -0.80 15.82 -3.71
CA ILE A 260 0.11 16.61 -4.55
C ILE A 260 0.01 16.17 -6.01
N ILE A 261 0.04 14.86 -6.25
CA ILE A 261 -0.01 14.29 -7.60
C ILE A 261 -1.38 14.54 -8.25
N ALA A 262 -2.47 14.45 -7.49
CA ALA A 262 -3.80 14.78 -7.97
C ALA A 262 -3.90 16.25 -8.42
N VAL A 263 -3.31 17.17 -7.65
CA VAL A 263 -3.24 18.58 -8.04
C VAL A 263 -2.42 18.75 -9.33
N THR A 264 -1.22 18.18 -9.41
CA THR A 264 -0.31 18.44 -10.52
C THR A 264 -0.67 17.72 -11.81
N LEU A 265 -1.18 16.48 -11.73
CA LEU A 265 -1.43 15.63 -12.91
C LEU A 265 -2.91 15.57 -13.29
N LEU A 266 -3.82 15.72 -12.33
CA LEU A 266 -5.27 15.64 -12.58
C LEU A 266 -5.93 17.02 -12.62
N GLY A 267 -5.16 18.10 -12.39
CA GLY A 267 -5.66 19.47 -12.40
C GLY A 267 -6.56 19.79 -11.19
N GLU A 268 -6.46 19.04 -10.10
CA GLU A 268 -7.18 19.37 -8.87
C GLU A 268 -6.59 20.64 -8.22
N GLU A 269 -7.41 21.44 -7.55
CA GLU A 269 -6.91 22.68 -6.92
C GLU A 269 -6.10 22.39 -5.64
N LEU A 270 -4.95 23.07 -5.50
CA LEU A 270 -4.16 23.04 -4.27
C LEU A 270 -4.84 23.90 -3.21
N THR A 271 -5.44 23.25 -2.21
CA THR A 271 -6.12 23.95 -1.13
C THR A 271 -5.18 24.25 0.04
N LEU A 272 -5.44 25.32 0.80
CA LEU A 272 -4.70 25.65 2.02
C LEU A 272 -4.70 24.47 3.03
N THR A 273 -5.79 23.72 3.06
CA THR A 273 -5.93 22.49 3.82
C THR A 273 -4.97 21.38 3.41
N THR A 274 -4.61 21.25 2.13
CA THR A 274 -3.59 20.30 1.68
C THR A 274 -2.22 20.60 2.27
N ILE A 275 -1.87 21.90 2.36
CA ILE A 275 -0.61 22.35 2.94
C ILE A 275 -0.60 22.10 4.46
N ILE A 276 -1.63 22.57 5.16
CA ILE A 276 -1.74 22.41 6.63
C ILE A 276 -1.74 20.93 7.01
N GLY A 277 -2.56 20.13 6.34
CA GLY A 277 -2.65 18.71 6.63
C GLY A 277 -1.36 17.95 6.31
N GLY A 278 -0.65 18.32 5.24
CA GLY A 278 0.68 17.77 4.93
C GLY A 278 1.70 18.08 6.03
N VAL A 279 1.72 19.30 6.55
CA VAL A 279 2.59 19.71 7.68
C VAL A 279 2.25 18.90 8.94
N LEU A 280 0.97 18.72 9.26
CA LEU A 280 0.53 17.92 10.41
C LEU A 280 0.92 16.45 10.27
N VAL A 281 0.80 15.86 9.08
CA VAL A 281 1.30 14.51 8.80
C VAL A 281 2.80 14.42 9.05
N LEU A 282 3.58 15.35 8.49
CA LEU A 282 5.04 15.39 8.67
C LEU A 282 5.41 15.53 10.16
N ALA A 283 4.74 16.41 10.89
CA ALA A 283 4.95 16.58 12.32
C ALA A 283 4.62 15.31 13.12
N GLY A 284 3.52 14.64 12.78
CA GLY A 284 3.14 13.36 13.40
C GLY A 284 4.17 12.27 13.13
N VAL A 285 4.64 12.15 11.87
CA VAL A 285 5.73 11.24 11.50
C VAL A 285 6.99 11.53 12.31
N LEU A 286 7.41 12.79 12.38
CA LEU A 286 8.59 13.20 13.15
C LEU A 286 8.44 12.82 14.63
N LEU A 287 7.30 13.10 15.26
CA LEU A 287 7.01 12.73 16.65
C LEU A 287 7.16 11.22 16.90
N THR A 288 6.66 10.37 15.99
CA THR A 288 6.81 8.91 16.16
C THR A 288 8.25 8.40 15.97
N THR A 289 9.09 9.19 15.32
CA THR A 289 10.52 8.88 15.13
C THR A 289 11.39 9.35 16.28
N MET A 290 10.89 10.27 17.12
CA MET A 290 11.54 10.68 18.38
C MET A 290 11.53 9.50 19.37
N LYS A 291 12.60 9.40 20.18
CA LYS A 291 12.82 8.29 21.10
C LYS A 291 11.83 8.29 22.26
#